data_AF-A0A964UY93-F1
#
_entry.id   AF-A0A964UY93-F1
#
_cell.length_a   1.000
_cell.length_b   1.000
_cell.length_c   1.000
_cell.angle_alpha   90.00
_cell.angle_beta   90.00
_cell.angle_gamma   90.00
#
_symmetry.space_group_name_H-M   'P 1'
#
loop_
_entity.id
_entity.type
_entity.pdbx_description
1 polymer ?
#
loop_
_entity_poly.entity_id
_entity_poly.type
_entity_poly.pdbx_seq_one_letter_code
_entity_poly.pdbx_strand_id
1 'polypeptide(L)'
;MNSLQAIVDHIELFYNNHLQVKKVGSDFKEQLYNFATKDEKYPIVFVVPVSVTPTENTSEFNFDIYCFDIIQKDRANIITILSDTQQILNDLYVYYMDSNDYNFDVVGVPSFLALNNDLLDYAAGYVMNITLTVNDWTDCAVPLE
;
A
#
# COMPACT_ATOMS: atom_id res chain seq x y z
N MET A 1 15.60 7.94 -8.94
CA MET A 1 14.30 8.46 -8.47
C MET A 1 14.08 7.89 -7.07
N ASN A 2 14.68 8.52 -6.04
CA ASN A 2 14.97 7.83 -4.76
C ASN A 2 14.25 8.45 -3.55
N SER A 3 13.24 9.30 -3.80
CA SER A 3 12.47 9.95 -2.74
C SER A 3 11.23 9.15 -2.37
N LEU A 4 10.88 9.13 -1.08
CA LEU A 4 9.64 8.54 -0.57
C LEU A 4 8.40 8.93 -1.41
N GLN A 5 8.29 10.22 -1.78
CA GLN A 5 7.17 10.73 -2.59
C GLN A 5 7.03 9.98 -3.91
N ALA A 6 8.14 9.75 -4.62
CA ALA A 6 8.11 9.08 -5.93
C ALA A 6 7.66 7.61 -5.83
N ILE A 7 8.01 6.93 -4.74
CA ILE A 7 7.58 5.55 -4.47
C ILE A 7 6.08 5.52 -4.18
N VAL A 8 5.63 6.43 -3.30
CA VAL A 8 4.20 6.56 -2.97
C VAL A 8 3.39 6.89 -4.20
N ASP A 9 3.80 7.88 -5.01
CA ASP A 9 3.14 8.25 -6.26
C ASP A 9 3.05 7.07 -7.23
N HIS A 10 4.09 6.24 -7.29
CA HIS A 10 4.10 5.05 -8.14
C HIS A 10 3.10 3.98 -7.66
N ILE A 11 3.07 3.70 -6.35
CA ILE A 11 2.09 2.79 -5.76
C ILE A 11 0.66 3.32 -5.96
N GLU A 12 0.44 4.63 -5.76
CA GLU A 12 -0.86 5.26 -5.98
C GLU A 12 -1.28 5.17 -7.45
N LEU A 13 -0.36 5.39 -8.38
CA LEU A 13 -0.62 5.27 -9.81
C LEU A 13 -1.02 3.84 -10.19
N PHE A 14 -0.35 2.83 -9.64
CA PHE A 14 -0.72 1.42 -9.85
C PHE A 14 -2.17 1.18 -9.43
N TYR A 15 -2.54 1.56 -8.20
CA TYR A 15 -3.89 1.31 -7.69
C TYR A 15 -4.96 2.19 -8.34
N ASN A 16 -4.63 3.40 -8.78
CA ASN A 16 -5.57 4.24 -9.53
C ASN A 16 -5.90 3.64 -10.91
N ASN A 17 -4.96 2.88 -11.49
CA ASN A 17 -5.19 2.14 -12.73
C ASN A 17 -5.83 0.75 -12.49
N HIS A 18 -5.96 0.32 -11.23
CA HIS A 18 -6.52 -0.97 -10.87
C HIS A 18 -8.05 -0.95 -10.92
N LEU A 19 -8.65 -1.76 -11.81
CA LEU A 19 -10.09 -1.72 -12.13
C LEU A 19 -11.02 -1.92 -10.93
N GLN A 20 -10.57 -2.73 -9.95
CA GLN A 20 -11.34 -3.05 -8.75
C GLN A 20 -11.29 -1.93 -7.71
N VAL A 21 -10.21 -1.15 -7.65
CA VAL A 21 -10.02 -0.11 -6.63
C VAL A 21 -10.80 1.14 -7.03
N LYS A 22 -11.55 1.70 -6.07
CA LYS A 22 -12.36 2.92 -6.31
C LYS A 22 -11.74 4.16 -5.71
N LYS A 23 -10.82 3.99 -4.76
CA LYS A 23 -10.19 5.10 -4.06
C LYS A 23 -8.81 4.70 -3.57
N VAL A 24 -7.85 5.59 -3.77
CA VAL A 24 -6.47 5.43 -3.32
C VAL A 24 -6.03 6.70 -2.62
N GLY A 25 -5.28 6.56 -1.54
CA GLY A 25 -4.60 7.68 -0.92
C GLY A 25 -3.43 7.22 -0.08
N SER A 26 -2.61 8.18 0.32
CA SER A 26 -1.48 7.99 1.20
C SER A 26 -1.45 9.09 2.24
N ASP A 27 -1.23 8.69 3.50
CA ASP A 27 -0.99 9.60 4.62
C ASP A 27 -0.60 8.75 5.85
N PHE A 28 -0.43 9.41 6.99
CA PHE A 28 -0.38 8.74 8.27
C PHE A 28 -1.67 7.96 8.57
N LYS A 29 -1.53 6.87 9.34
CA LYS A 29 -2.63 5.97 9.70
C LYS A 29 -3.83 6.70 10.32
N GLU A 30 -3.59 7.77 11.07
CA GLU A 30 -4.63 8.55 11.75
C GLU A 30 -5.61 9.22 10.77
N GLN A 31 -5.17 9.53 9.56
CA GLN A 31 -6.01 10.16 8.54
C GLN A 31 -6.89 9.15 7.78
N LEU A 32 -6.68 7.85 7.98
CA LEU A 32 -7.47 6.79 7.35
C LEU A 32 -8.97 6.96 7.57
N TYR A 33 -9.39 7.34 8.79
CA TYR A 33 -10.80 7.55 9.12
C TYR A 33 -11.43 8.72 8.35
N ASN A 34 -10.71 9.84 8.25
CA ASN A 34 -11.13 11.01 7.48
C ASN A 34 -11.18 10.68 5.98
N PHE A 35 -10.23 9.86 5.52
CA PHE A 35 -10.18 9.43 4.14
C PHE A 35 -11.34 8.50 3.79
N ALA A 36 -11.65 7.50 4.61
CA ALA A 36 -12.71 6.54 4.31
C ALA A 36 -14.13 7.16 4.33
N THR A 37 -14.37 8.14 5.21
CA THR A 37 -15.67 8.83 5.31
C THR A 37 -15.90 9.83 4.17
N LYS A 38 -14.83 10.29 3.52
CA LYS A 38 -14.94 11.18 2.37
C LYS A 38 -15.39 10.38 1.14
N ASP A 39 -16.56 10.67 0.60
CA ASP A 39 -17.10 10.13 -0.67
C ASP A 39 -17.53 8.65 -0.69
N GLU A 40 -17.58 7.92 0.44
CA GLU A 40 -18.16 6.56 0.64
C GLU A 40 -18.02 5.56 -0.53
N LYS A 41 -16.88 5.55 -1.23
CA LYS A 41 -16.61 4.64 -2.36
C LYS A 41 -15.65 3.55 -1.95
N TYR A 42 -16.04 2.29 -2.13
CA TYR A 42 -15.26 1.11 -1.79
C TYR A 42 -15.13 0.17 -3.02
N PRO A 43 -14.08 -0.67 -3.09
CA PRO A 43 -12.99 -0.82 -2.12
C PRO A 43 -11.98 0.35 -2.14
N ILE A 44 -11.43 0.65 -0.97
CA ILE A 44 -10.40 1.67 -0.76
C ILE A 44 -9.04 1.02 -0.53
N VAL A 45 -7.98 1.68 -1.01
CA VAL A 45 -6.60 1.36 -0.69
C VAL A 45 -5.94 2.57 -0.04
N PHE A 46 -5.22 2.36 1.05
CA PHE A 46 -4.54 3.41 1.79
C PHE A 46 -3.10 3.01 2.09
N VAL A 47 -2.15 3.79 1.61
CA VAL A 47 -0.72 3.53 1.72
C VAL A 47 -0.15 4.33 2.88
N VAL A 48 0.41 3.66 3.88
CA VAL A 48 1.04 4.30 5.04
C VAL A 48 2.55 4.04 5.01
N PRO A 49 3.38 5.07 4.84
CA PRO A 49 4.83 4.92 5.00
C PRO A 49 5.16 4.74 6.49
N VAL A 50 5.93 3.69 6.81
CA VAL A 50 6.26 3.33 8.20
C VAL A 50 7.65 3.81 8.57
N SER A 51 8.66 3.44 7.77
CA SER A 51 10.05 3.81 8.02
C SER A 51 10.88 3.74 6.76
N VAL A 52 11.99 4.48 6.76
CA VAL A 52 13.01 4.44 5.71
C VAL A 52 14.35 4.17 6.39
N THR A 53 15.01 3.09 5.98
CA THR A 53 16.31 2.68 6.50
C THR A 53 17.33 2.79 5.38
N PRO A 54 18.17 3.84 5.35
CA PRO A 54 19.28 3.91 4.42
C PRO A 54 20.36 2.90 4.82
N THR A 55 20.82 2.12 3.84
CA THR A 55 21.96 1.20 3.97
C THR A 55 23.13 1.71 3.11
N GLU A 56 24.23 0.97 3.03
CA GLU A 56 25.45 1.43 2.34
C GLU A 56 25.26 1.67 0.84
N ASN A 57 24.32 0.98 0.18
CA ASN A 57 24.11 1.06 -1.27
C ASN A 57 22.63 1.17 -1.68
N THR A 58 21.70 0.97 -0.75
CA THR A 58 20.26 0.97 -1.01
C THR A 58 19.50 1.64 0.13
N SER A 59 18.32 2.17 -0.16
CA SER A 59 17.36 2.58 0.87
C SER A 59 16.22 1.59 0.92
N GLU A 60 15.94 1.07 2.11
CA GLU A 60 14.80 0.21 2.40
C GLU A 60 13.62 1.06 2.88
N PHE A 61 12.50 0.99 2.17
CA PHE A 61 11.27 1.69 2.49
C PHE A 61 10.21 0.67 2.95
N ASN A 62 9.74 0.84 4.17
CA ASN A 62 8.69 0.00 4.75
C ASN A 62 7.33 0.68 4.62
N PHE A 63 6.36 -0.04 4.06
CA PHE A 63 4.99 0.44 3.88
C PHE A 63 3.98 -0.54 4.47
N ASP A 64 2.95 0.02 5.11
CA ASP A 64 1.73 -0.70 5.45
C ASP A 64 0.63 -0.26 4.50
N ILE A 65 0.16 -1.19 3.67
CA ILE A 65 -0.88 -0.94 2.68
C ILE A 65 -2.17 -1.57 3.17
N TYR A 66 -3.15 -0.73 3.45
CA TYR A 66 -4.45 -1.13 3.93
C TYR A 66 -5.43 -1.20 2.76
N CYS A 67 -6.19 -2.28 2.67
CA CYS A 67 -7.31 -2.39 1.74
C CYS A 67 -8.59 -2.75 2.50
N PHE A 68 -9.66 -1.98 2.28
CA PHE A 68 -10.94 -2.18 2.95
C PHE A 68 -12.11 -2.18 1.96
N ASP A 69 -13.12 -2.98 2.29
CA ASP A 69 -14.43 -2.97 1.65
C ASP A 69 -15.55 -3.00 2.71
N ILE A 70 -16.76 -2.58 2.31
CA ILE A 70 -17.95 -2.55 3.18
C ILE A 70 -18.51 -3.97 3.34
N ILE A 71 -18.72 -4.36 4.60
CA ILE A 71 -19.41 -5.58 5.00
C ILE A 71 -20.92 -5.39 4.79
N GLN A 72 -21.55 -6.35 4.10
CA GLN A 72 -23.00 -6.38 3.97
C GLN A 72 -23.68 -6.70 5.33
N LYS A 73 -24.91 -6.21 5.53
CA LYS A 73 -25.64 -6.31 6.81
C LYS A 73 -25.80 -7.73 7.36
N ASP A 74 -25.80 -8.73 6.48
CA ASP A 74 -25.93 -10.15 6.81
C ASP A 74 -24.59 -10.87 7.06
N ARG A 75 -23.45 -10.16 6.92
CA ARG A 75 -22.09 -10.71 7.03
C ARG A 75 -21.82 -11.91 6.10
N ALA A 76 -22.66 -12.14 5.09
CA ALA A 76 -22.53 -13.30 4.21
C ALA A 76 -21.28 -13.23 3.32
N ASN A 77 -20.77 -12.02 3.06
CA ASN A 77 -19.71 -11.77 2.09
C ASN A 77 -18.33 -11.52 2.70
N ILE A 78 -18.14 -11.77 4.01
CA ILE A 78 -16.85 -11.49 4.67
C ILE A 78 -15.70 -12.23 3.99
N ILE A 79 -15.88 -13.51 3.66
CA ILE A 79 -14.82 -14.30 3.00
C ILE A 79 -14.55 -13.82 1.58
N THR A 80 -15.58 -13.40 0.85
CA THR A 80 -15.43 -12.83 -0.50
C THR A 80 -14.65 -11.51 -0.45
N ILE A 81 -15.02 -10.61 0.46
CA ILE A 81 -14.30 -9.35 0.69
C ILE A 81 -12.84 -9.60 1.06
N LEU A 82 -12.59 -10.52 1.99
CA LEU A 82 -11.24 -10.89 2.39
C LEU A 82 -10.43 -11.47 1.22
N SER A 83 -11.04 -12.30 0.37
CA SER A 83 -10.41 -12.83 -0.84
C SER A 83 -10.10 -11.73 -1.86
N ASP A 84 -11.06 -10.84 -2.14
CA ASP A 84 -10.89 -9.78 -3.14
C ASP A 84 -9.84 -8.75 -2.68
N THR A 85 -9.89 -8.33 -1.42
CA THR A 85 -8.89 -7.41 -0.84
C THR A 85 -7.50 -8.03 -0.78
N GLN A 86 -7.39 -9.33 -0.50
CA GLN A 86 -6.13 -10.06 -0.54
C GLN A 86 -5.56 -10.14 -1.97
N GLN A 87 -6.40 -10.38 -2.97
CA GLN A 87 -5.97 -10.40 -4.38
C GLN A 87 -5.49 -9.02 -4.84
N ILE A 88 -6.24 -7.95 -4.56
CA ILE A 88 -5.83 -6.57 -4.90
C ILE A 88 -4.46 -6.22 -4.32
N LEU A 89 -4.21 -6.59 -3.07
CA LEU A 89 -2.90 -6.34 -2.43
C LEU A 89 -1.80 -7.23 -3.04
N ASN A 90 -2.10 -8.49 -3.31
CA ASN A 90 -1.15 -9.41 -3.94
C ASN A 90 -0.78 -9.01 -5.37
N ASP A 91 -1.69 -8.40 -6.13
CA ASP A 91 -1.41 -7.92 -7.49
C ASP A 91 -0.31 -6.86 -7.51
N LEU A 92 -0.21 -6.02 -6.47
CA LEU A 92 0.92 -5.08 -6.31
C LEU A 92 2.24 -5.84 -6.09
N TYR A 93 2.24 -6.86 -5.24
CA TYR A 93 3.43 -7.68 -4.99
C TYR A 93 3.90 -8.40 -6.27
N VAL A 94 2.96 -9.03 -6.99
CA VAL A 94 3.25 -9.67 -8.29
C VAL A 94 3.74 -8.65 -9.30
N TYR A 95 3.15 -7.45 -9.33
CA TYR A 95 3.61 -6.38 -10.22
C TYR A 95 5.07 -6.02 -9.97
N TYR A 96 5.51 -5.87 -8.71
CA TYR A 96 6.92 -5.58 -8.44
C TYR A 96 7.85 -6.78 -8.70
N MET A 97 7.40 -8.02 -8.50
CA MET A 97 8.20 -9.22 -8.75
C MET A 97 8.36 -9.55 -10.25
N ASP A 98 7.31 -9.36 -11.04
CA ASP A 98 7.30 -9.67 -12.48
C ASP A 98 7.61 -8.43 -13.36
N SER A 99 7.74 -7.23 -12.76
CA SER A 99 8.09 -6.02 -13.51
C SER A 99 9.54 -6.05 -13.96
N ASN A 100 9.78 -5.54 -15.17
CA ASN A 100 11.12 -5.31 -15.71
C ASN A 100 11.76 -4.02 -15.16
N ASP A 101 11.16 -3.37 -14.16
CA ASP A 101 11.68 -2.15 -13.55
C ASP A 101 12.72 -2.48 -12.47
N TYR A 102 13.99 -2.55 -12.87
CA TYR A 102 15.13 -2.84 -12.00
C TYR A 102 15.44 -1.75 -10.94
N ASN A 103 14.64 -0.68 -10.87
CA ASN A 103 14.82 0.38 -9.88
C ASN A 103 14.26 0.03 -8.51
N PHE A 104 13.29 -0.89 -8.45
CA PHE A 104 12.60 -1.31 -7.23
C PHE A 104 12.73 -2.83 -7.08
N ASP A 105 13.16 -3.26 -5.90
CA ASP A 105 13.17 -4.68 -5.54
C ASP A 105 12.38 -4.89 -4.24
N VAL A 106 11.70 -6.02 -4.10
CA VAL A 106 10.94 -6.35 -2.90
C VAL A 106 11.82 -7.17 -1.98
N VAL A 107 12.06 -6.66 -0.78
CA VAL A 107 12.85 -7.39 0.22
C VAL A 107 11.94 -8.32 1.00
N GLY A 108 12.22 -9.62 0.90
CA GLY A 108 11.52 -10.65 1.67
C GLY A 108 10.15 -11.02 1.09
N VAL A 109 9.27 -11.50 1.96
CA VAL A 109 7.91 -11.95 1.60
C VAL A 109 6.90 -11.04 2.31
N PRO A 110 5.94 -10.43 1.60
CA PRO A 110 4.95 -9.58 2.25
C PRO A 110 4.06 -10.40 3.19
N SER A 111 3.71 -9.81 4.33
CA SER A 111 2.77 -10.42 5.27
C SER A 111 1.38 -9.81 5.11
N PHE A 112 0.36 -10.65 5.09
CA PHE A 112 -1.05 -10.24 5.02
C PHE A 112 -1.73 -10.50 6.36
N LEU A 113 -2.21 -9.44 7.02
CA LEU A 113 -2.96 -9.54 8.27
C LEU A 113 -4.41 -9.12 8.02
N ALA A 114 -5.35 -10.00 8.36
CA ALA A 114 -6.77 -9.71 8.19
C ALA A 114 -7.21 -8.66 9.22
N LEU A 115 -7.88 -7.61 8.74
CA LEU A 115 -8.47 -6.57 9.56
C LEU A 115 -9.99 -6.74 9.59
N ASN A 116 -10.54 -6.74 10.80
CA ASN A 116 -11.97 -6.87 11.02
C ASN A 116 -12.44 -5.68 11.85
N ASN A 117 -13.45 -4.97 11.35
CA ASN A 117 -14.13 -3.90 12.07
C ASN A 117 -13.22 -2.71 12.44
N ASP A 118 -12.25 -2.39 11.58
CA ASP A 118 -11.20 -1.40 11.87
C ASP A 118 -11.55 0.04 11.41
N LEU A 119 -12.82 0.26 11.04
CA LEU A 119 -13.41 1.57 10.78
C LEU A 119 -14.86 1.60 11.29
N LEU A 120 -15.29 2.81 11.69
CA LEU A 120 -16.57 3.26 12.29
C LEU A 120 -17.86 2.58 11.76
N ASP A 121 -17.92 1.27 12.00
CA ASP A 121 -18.94 0.29 11.66
C ASP A 121 -18.93 -0.22 10.21
N TYR A 122 -18.64 -1.53 10.08
CA TYR A 122 -18.85 -2.39 8.90
C TYR A 122 -17.82 -2.32 7.76
N ALA A 123 -16.52 -2.10 8.03
CA ALA A 123 -15.47 -2.35 7.04
C ALA A 123 -14.58 -3.55 7.44
N ALA A 124 -14.20 -4.36 6.45
CA ALA A 124 -13.25 -5.46 6.61
C ALA A 124 -12.27 -5.50 5.44
N GLY A 125 -11.12 -6.13 5.64
CA GLY A 125 -10.14 -6.32 4.58
C GLY A 125 -8.81 -6.84 5.09
N TYR A 126 -7.73 -6.40 4.46
CA TYR A 126 -6.38 -6.83 4.77
C TYR A 126 -5.42 -5.64 4.87
N VAL A 127 -4.42 -5.78 5.72
CA VAL A 127 -3.20 -4.97 5.65
C VAL A 127 -2.06 -5.85 5.13
N MET A 128 -1.34 -5.32 4.14
CA MET A 128 -0.11 -5.89 3.63
C MET A 128 1.06 -5.04 4.11
N ASN A 129 2.03 -5.68 4.76
CA ASN A 129 3.32 -5.06 5.03
C ASN A 129 4.30 -5.47 3.93
N ILE A 130 4.93 -4.47 3.28
CA ILE A 130 5.90 -4.68 2.22
C ILE A 130 7.12 -3.77 2.42
N THR A 131 8.29 -4.31 2.11
CA THR A 131 9.56 -3.60 2.13
C THR A 131 10.09 -3.50 0.72
N LEU A 132 10.32 -2.26 0.25
CA LEU A 132 10.87 -1.98 -1.07
C LEU A 132 12.30 -1.44 -0.93
N THR A 133 13.24 -2.00 -1.66
CA THR A 133 14.59 -1.47 -1.80
C THR A 133 14.76 -0.69 -3.09
N VAL A 134 15.38 0.48 -2.97
CA VAL A 134 15.80 1.31 -4.09
C VAL A 134 17.31 1.44 -4.05
N ASN A 135 17.96 1.27 -5.20
CA ASN A 135 19.40 1.47 -5.32
C ASN A 135 19.76 2.96 -5.22
N ASP A 136 20.66 3.28 -4.29
CA ASP A 136 21.15 4.64 -4.03
C ASP A 136 22.53 4.92 -4.63
N TRP A 137 22.90 4.19 -5.68
CA TRP A 137 24.19 4.28 -6.37
C TRP A 137 24.50 5.62 -7.07
N THR A 138 23.73 6.67 -6.80
CA THR A 138 24.02 8.03 -7.24
C THR A 138 24.33 8.90 -6.03
N ASP A 139 25.53 9.49 -6.08
CA ASP A 139 26.07 10.50 -5.16
C ASP A 139 25.01 11.15 -4.28
N CYS A 140 25.19 11.00 -2.97
CA CYS A 140 24.62 11.90 -1.99
C CYS A 140 25.20 13.30 -2.28
N ALA A 141 24.66 13.99 -3.28
CA ALA A 141 24.93 15.38 -3.55
C ALA A 141 24.23 16.14 -2.44
N VAL A 142 24.89 16.21 -1.28
CA VAL A 142 24.45 17.06 -0.18
C VAL A 142 24.31 18.46 -0.79
N PRO A 143 23.11 19.05 -0.79
CA PRO A 143 22.93 20.40 -1.30
C PRO A 143 23.50 21.35 -0.25
N LEU A 144 24.82 21.50 -0.27
CA LEU A 144 25.55 22.48 0.51
C LEU A 144 25.58 23.78 -0.30
N GLU A 145 25.29 24.89 0.38
CA GLU A 145 25.50 26.25 -0.15
C GLU A 145 26.99 26.59 -0.30
#